data_AF-A0A4V1X474-F1
#
_entry.id   AF-A0A4V1X474-F1
#
_cell.length_a   1.000
_cell.length_b   1.000
_cell.length_c   1.000
_cell.angle_alpha   90.00
_cell.angle_beta   90.00
_cell.angle_gamma   90.00
#
_symmetry.space_group_name_H-M   'P 1'
#
loop_
_entity.id
_entity.type
_entity.pdbx_description
1 polymer ?
#
loop_
_entity_poly.entity_id
_entity_poly.type
_entity_poly.pdbx_seq_one_letter_code
_entity_poly.pdbx_strand_id
1 'polypeptide(L)'
;MTRRNVIPVLALIPTLFVIAFLFSGIDTSQAWRGIPQHVGLGEHFGTDEQPPSSTGGAEPSKDTIEDPDYANWNPRPVFKPGSPMPPEHNFTSTLIIAKTKHENVNWILEKMPEQQTAVYVADDPSAPLHPPKNKGHEVMVYLSWIIDNYDNLPDVAIFMHAHQLSWHNDEILGNDAHLLITRLNRHRVWREGFVNMRCSWHPGCPDWMHPGNTEQDAQKQEEVLLAKSWSELFPLDEVPTVLAQPCCAQFALSRERIQAKPYAQYVWYRDWLFNTRLPDRLSGRIWEYVWQFVFTGQNIFCPKEHICFCDQYGSCFGGEEAYENFMALKNELSDRERDLRQWEEERKEIEEAQKNGDQAKLQELTIPELGKDDEFRREIDRLRPIVDSLKHDAEIRGRDPRNRALEAGREWHEGDGF
;
A
#
# COMPACT_ATOMS: atom_id res chain seq x y z
N MET A 1 42.39 -68.24 11.18
CA MET A 1 41.85 -68.12 9.81
C MET A 1 40.71 -67.11 9.80
N THR A 2 40.90 -66.01 9.08
CA THR A 2 39.89 -65.20 8.35
C THR A 2 38.47 -65.08 8.90
N ARG A 3 38.07 -63.84 9.26
CA ARG A 3 36.94 -63.17 8.58
C ARG A 3 37.03 -61.66 8.69
N ARG A 4 38.02 -61.13 7.98
CA ARG A 4 38.25 -59.70 7.68
C ARG A 4 37.29 -59.16 6.61
N ASN A 5 36.09 -59.78 6.46
CA ASN A 5 35.16 -59.55 5.35
C ASN A 5 33.74 -59.15 5.78
N VAL A 6 33.49 -58.83 7.06
CA VAL A 6 32.13 -58.47 7.53
C VAL A 6 31.86 -56.97 7.40
N ILE A 7 32.90 -56.14 7.37
CA ILE A 7 32.78 -54.67 7.27
C ILE A 7 32.27 -54.19 5.89
N PRO A 8 32.70 -54.72 4.73
CA PRO A 8 32.15 -54.26 3.45
C PRO A 8 30.70 -54.71 3.19
N VAL A 9 30.21 -55.74 3.89
CA VAL A 9 28.81 -56.21 3.73
C VAL A 9 27.84 -55.39 4.58
N LEU A 10 28.26 -54.90 5.74
CA LEU A 10 27.43 -54.04 6.60
C LEU A 10 27.21 -52.62 6.04
N ALA A 11 28.10 -52.14 5.17
CA ALA A 11 27.97 -50.84 4.50
C ALA A 11 27.09 -50.89 3.23
N LEU A 12 26.90 -52.06 2.62
CA LEU A 12 26.06 -52.26 1.43
C LEU A 12 24.56 -52.19 1.72
N ILE A 13 24.14 -52.62 2.91
CA ILE A 13 22.73 -52.65 3.30
C ILE A 13 22.12 -51.23 3.42
N PRO A 14 22.73 -50.26 4.13
CA PRO A 14 22.19 -48.91 4.21
C PRO A 14 22.28 -48.16 2.88
N THR A 15 23.32 -48.39 2.06
CA THR A 15 23.44 -47.76 0.74
C THR A 15 22.40 -48.29 -0.26
N LEU A 16 22.09 -49.60 -0.25
CA LEU A 16 20.99 -50.15 -1.03
C LEU A 16 19.63 -49.62 -0.56
N PHE A 17 19.45 -49.38 0.75
CA PHE A 17 18.22 -48.76 1.27
C PHE A 17 18.06 -47.31 0.83
N VAL A 18 19.13 -46.50 0.84
CA VAL A 18 19.08 -45.11 0.35
C VAL A 18 18.82 -45.06 -1.16
N ILE A 19 19.44 -45.95 -1.93
CA ILE A 19 19.21 -46.05 -3.39
C ILE A 19 17.78 -46.50 -3.66
N ALA A 20 17.26 -47.52 -2.96
CA ALA A 20 15.88 -47.97 -3.09
C ALA A 20 14.87 -46.88 -2.69
N PHE A 21 15.16 -46.09 -1.64
CA PHE A 21 14.31 -44.99 -1.20
C PHE A 21 14.26 -43.86 -2.25
N LEU A 22 15.41 -43.51 -2.83
CA LEU A 22 15.51 -42.53 -3.92
C LEU A 22 14.79 -43.02 -5.19
N PHE A 23 14.91 -44.30 -5.55
CA PHE A 23 14.20 -44.87 -6.70
C PHE A 23 12.69 -45.06 -6.45
N SER A 24 12.26 -45.36 -5.22
CA SER A 24 10.83 -45.41 -4.88
C SER A 24 10.17 -44.02 -4.88
N GLY A 25 10.93 -42.95 -4.61
CA GLY A 25 10.46 -41.57 -4.79
C GLY A 25 10.38 -41.14 -6.27
N ILE A 26 11.10 -41.81 -7.16
CA ILE A 26 11.03 -41.58 -8.61
C ILE A 26 9.75 -42.24 -9.19
N ASP A 27 9.29 -43.37 -8.65
CA ASP A 27 8.03 -44.02 -9.09
C ASP A 27 6.75 -43.33 -8.60
N THR A 28 6.82 -42.48 -7.57
CA THR A 28 5.69 -41.60 -7.21
C THR A 28 5.46 -40.44 -8.20
N SER A 29 6.32 -40.29 -9.23
CA SER A 29 6.07 -39.37 -10.35
C SER A 29 4.98 -39.87 -11.32
N GLN A 30 4.48 -41.10 -11.16
CA GLN A 30 3.41 -41.63 -12.01
C GLN A 30 2.01 -41.04 -11.74
N ALA A 31 1.83 -40.28 -10.66
CA ALA A 31 0.58 -39.55 -10.40
C ALA A 31 0.31 -38.41 -11.41
N TRP A 32 1.32 -37.99 -12.19
CA TRP A 32 1.20 -36.96 -13.21
C TRP A 32 0.69 -37.48 -14.57
N ARG A 33 0.59 -38.81 -14.76
CA ARG A 33 0.08 -39.40 -16.01
C ARG A 33 -1.45 -39.52 -16.08
N GLY A 34 -2.16 -39.21 -15.00
CA GLY A 34 -3.62 -39.27 -14.90
C GLY A 34 -4.35 -37.93 -15.02
N ILE A 35 -3.62 -36.82 -15.19
CA ILE A 35 -4.23 -35.52 -15.45
C ILE A 35 -4.64 -35.49 -16.93
N PRO A 36 -5.92 -35.23 -17.27
CA PRO A 36 -6.32 -35.09 -18.66
C PRO A 36 -5.49 -33.98 -19.32
N GLN A 37 -4.66 -34.34 -20.30
CA GLN A 37 -4.03 -33.38 -21.20
C GLN A 37 -5.10 -32.76 -22.10
N HIS A 38 -5.89 -31.85 -21.55
CA HIS A 38 -6.57 -30.83 -22.34
C HIS A 38 -6.02 -29.45 -21.97
N VAL A 39 -4.70 -29.34 -22.02
CA VAL A 39 -4.00 -28.07 -22.23
C VAL A 39 -3.18 -28.31 -23.47
N GLY A 40 -3.72 -27.89 -24.62
CA GLY A 40 -3.07 -28.01 -25.91
C GLY A 40 -1.81 -27.17 -25.92
N LEU A 41 -0.66 -27.80 -25.71
CA LEU A 41 0.61 -27.27 -26.16
C LEU A 41 0.58 -27.33 -27.68
N GLY A 42 0.32 -26.18 -28.30
CA GLY A 42 0.22 -26.03 -29.74
C GLY A 42 1.51 -26.47 -30.44
N GLU A 43 1.50 -27.69 -30.98
CA GLU A 43 2.40 -28.07 -32.05
C GLU A 43 1.85 -27.48 -33.35
N HIS A 44 2.27 -26.26 -33.68
CA HIS A 44 2.15 -25.74 -35.03
C HIS A 44 3.17 -26.45 -35.93
N PHE A 45 2.72 -27.47 -36.66
CA PHE A 45 3.39 -27.93 -37.87
C PHE A 45 3.19 -26.86 -38.96
N GLY A 46 4.13 -25.93 -39.07
CA GLY A 46 4.29 -25.13 -40.27
C GLY A 46 5.16 -25.90 -41.26
N THR A 47 4.61 -26.24 -42.43
CA THR A 47 5.09 -25.80 -43.76
C THR A 47 4.48 -26.63 -44.89
N ASP A 48 4.01 -25.91 -45.91
CA ASP A 48 3.91 -26.27 -47.32
C ASP A 48 3.22 -27.57 -47.72
N GLU A 49 1.91 -27.49 -47.99
CA GLU A 49 1.27 -28.30 -49.03
C GLU A 49 0.01 -27.59 -49.57
N GLN A 50 0.11 -26.97 -50.74
CA GLN A 50 -1.07 -26.69 -51.59
C GLN A 50 -1.49 -28.00 -52.27
N PRO A 51 -2.80 -28.33 -52.30
CA PRO A 51 -3.46 -28.48 -53.60
C PRO A 51 -4.98 -28.13 -53.57
N PRO A 52 -5.71 -28.33 -54.69
CA PRO A 52 -5.92 -27.39 -55.77
C PRO A 52 -7.27 -26.66 -55.69
N SER A 53 -7.41 -25.63 -56.52
CA SER A 53 -8.61 -24.85 -56.77
C SER A 53 -9.87 -25.70 -57.01
N SER A 54 -10.95 -25.42 -56.26
CA SER A 54 -12.32 -25.67 -56.72
C SER A 54 -13.20 -24.47 -56.39
N THR A 55 -13.71 -23.87 -57.46
CA THR A 55 -14.67 -22.77 -57.53
C THR A 55 -15.95 -23.03 -56.73
N GLY A 56 -16.34 -22.08 -55.88
CA GLY A 56 -17.65 -22.02 -55.26
C GLY A 56 -17.78 -20.73 -54.44
N GLY A 57 -18.53 -19.76 -54.95
CA GLY A 57 -18.66 -18.44 -54.34
C GLY A 57 -19.46 -18.45 -53.04
N ALA A 58 -18.87 -17.89 -52.01
CA ALA A 58 -19.52 -17.15 -50.92
C ALA A 58 -18.42 -16.29 -50.28
N GLU A 59 -18.62 -14.96 -50.24
CA GLU A 59 -17.71 -14.03 -49.55
C GLU A 59 -17.63 -14.41 -48.05
N PRO A 60 -16.43 -14.67 -47.50
CA PRO A 60 -16.27 -14.75 -46.06
C PRO A 60 -16.15 -13.33 -45.49
N SER A 61 -17.01 -13.03 -44.52
CA SER A 61 -16.87 -11.88 -43.63
C SER A 61 -15.43 -11.78 -43.10
N LYS A 62 -14.82 -10.60 -43.30
CA LYS A 62 -13.51 -10.21 -42.79
C LYS A 62 -13.58 -10.00 -41.27
N ASP A 63 -13.73 -11.07 -40.52
CA ASP A 63 -13.40 -11.12 -39.09
C ASP A 63 -12.55 -12.37 -38.86
N THR A 64 -11.33 -12.32 -39.39
CA THR A 64 -10.26 -13.21 -38.94
C THR A 64 -9.93 -12.81 -37.50
N ILE A 65 -10.43 -13.58 -36.54
CA ILE A 65 -9.91 -13.57 -35.18
C ILE A 65 -8.48 -14.10 -35.29
N GLU A 66 -7.51 -13.20 -35.39
CA GLU A 66 -6.11 -13.56 -35.22
C GLU A 66 -5.93 -14.00 -33.76
N ASP A 67 -5.43 -15.21 -33.57
CA ASP A 67 -4.94 -15.63 -32.27
C ASP A 67 -3.90 -14.60 -31.80
N PRO A 68 -4.01 -14.11 -30.56
CA PRO A 68 -3.10 -13.08 -30.13
C PRO A 68 -1.67 -13.60 -30.08
N ASP A 69 -0.71 -12.70 -30.26
CA ASP A 69 0.72 -13.04 -30.23
C ASP A 69 1.11 -13.56 -28.84
N TYR A 70 1.01 -14.88 -28.65
CA TYR A 70 1.35 -15.57 -27.41
C TYR A 70 2.85 -15.47 -27.07
N ALA A 71 3.71 -15.13 -28.04
CA ALA A 71 5.15 -14.95 -27.78
C ALA A 71 5.44 -13.64 -27.03
N ASN A 72 4.58 -12.61 -27.20
CA ASN A 72 4.66 -11.32 -26.53
C ASN A 72 3.45 -11.04 -25.60
N TRP A 73 2.66 -12.07 -25.27
CA TRP A 73 1.45 -11.91 -24.48
C TRP A 73 1.78 -11.67 -22.99
N ASN A 74 1.65 -10.42 -22.55
CA ASN A 74 1.63 -10.05 -21.14
C ASN A 74 0.18 -9.77 -20.70
N PRO A 75 -0.51 -10.72 -20.04
CA PRO A 75 -1.87 -10.51 -19.58
C PRO A 75 -1.86 -9.52 -18.40
N ARG A 76 -2.19 -8.26 -18.68
CA ARG A 76 -2.32 -7.24 -17.65
C ARG A 76 -3.68 -7.34 -16.97
N PRO A 77 -3.75 -7.33 -15.62
CA PRO A 77 -5.02 -7.19 -14.91
C PRO A 77 -5.75 -5.94 -15.40
N VAL A 78 -6.97 -6.12 -15.90
CA VAL A 78 -7.82 -4.98 -16.29
C VAL A 78 -8.50 -4.46 -15.04
N PHE A 79 -7.96 -3.38 -14.51
CA PHE A 79 -8.48 -2.71 -13.34
C PHE A 79 -9.69 -1.86 -13.69
N LYS A 80 -10.88 -2.44 -13.49
CA LYS A 80 -12.16 -1.75 -13.68
C LYS A 80 -12.59 -1.05 -12.38
N PRO A 81 -13.49 -0.05 -12.48
CA PRO A 81 -14.25 0.41 -11.33
C PRO A 81 -15.04 -0.73 -10.70
N GLY A 82 -15.32 -0.61 -9.40
CA GLY A 82 -16.13 -1.58 -8.67
C GLY A 82 -17.52 -1.76 -9.27
N SER A 83 -18.06 -2.96 -9.17
CA SER A 83 -19.41 -3.27 -9.66
C SER A 83 -20.48 -2.43 -8.93
N PRO A 84 -21.62 -2.13 -9.58
CA PRO A 84 -22.70 -1.39 -8.93
C PRO A 84 -23.23 -2.13 -7.70
N MET A 85 -23.27 -1.45 -6.56
CA MET A 85 -23.85 -1.96 -5.32
C MET A 85 -25.21 -1.30 -5.05
N PRO A 86 -26.12 -1.97 -4.32
CA PRO A 86 -27.37 -1.35 -3.89
C PRO A 86 -27.14 -0.09 -3.04
N PRO A 87 -28.07 0.88 -3.07
CA PRO A 87 -27.90 2.14 -2.36
C PRO A 87 -27.67 2.06 -0.85
N GLU A 88 -28.28 1.07 -0.21
CA GLU A 88 -28.19 0.85 1.25
C GLU A 88 -27.29 -0.34 1.60
N HIS A 89 -26.32 -0.66 0.73
CA HIS A 89 -25.41 -1.77 0.99
C HIS A 89 -24.57 -1.52 2.24
N ASN A 90 -24.69 -2.41 3.22
CA ASN A 90 -23.87 -2.36 4.41
C ASN A 90 -22.55 -3.09 4.16
N PHE A 91 -21.49 -2.32 3.89
CA PHE A 91 -20.17 -2.85 3.59
C PHE A 91 -19.58 -3.60 4.79
N THR A 92 -19.33 -4.89 4.61
CA THR A 92 -18.48 -5.64 5.53
C THR A 92 -17.05 -5.10 5.44
N SER A 93 -16.39 -4.93 6.58
CA SER A 93 -15.01 -4.47 6.60
C SER A 93 -14.16 -5.20 7.63
N THR A 94 -12.90 -5.41 7.30
CA THR A 94 -11.88 -5.90 8.22
C THR A 94 -10.74 -4.91 8.27
N LEU A 95 -10.27 -4.61 9.48
CA LEU A 95 -9.11 -3.77 9.75
C LEU A 95 -7.89 -4.66 10.04
N ILE A 96 -6.94 -4.65 9.12
CA ILE A 96 -5.70 -5.42 9.17
C ILE A 96 -4.63 -4.51 9.77
N ILE A 97 -4.12 -4.90 10.94
CA ILE A 97 -3.10 -4.15 11.66
C ILE A 97 -1.81 -4.96 11.72
N ALA A 98 -0.74 -4.37 11.20
CA ALA A 98 0.62 -4.85 11.46
C ALA A 98 1.16 -4.13 12.70
N LYS A 99 1.59 -4.89 13.70
CA LYS A 99 2.19 -4.38 14.93
C LYS A 99 3.35 -5.23 15.42
N THR A 100 4.12 -4.68 16.34
CA THR A 100 5.11 -5.33 17.19
C THR A 100 4.53 -5.57 18.59
N LYS A 101 5.20 -6.39 19.41
CA LYS A 101 4.80 -6.68 20.79
C LYS A 101 4.56 -5.42 21.64
N HIS A 102 5.35 -4.38 21.41
CA HIS A 102 5.36 -3.18 22.23
C HIS A 102 4.32 -2.13 21.81
N GLU A 103 3.78 -2.24 20.59
CA GLU A 103 2.75 -1.31 20.12
C GLU A 103 1.39 -1.65 20.73
N ASN A 104 0.65 -0.61 21.14
CA ASN A 104 -0.65 -0.74 21.76
C ASN A 104 -1.77 -0.44 20.75
N VAL A 105 -2.71 -1.38 20.60
CA VAL A 105 -3.87 -1.27 19.70
C VAL A 105 -5.21 -1.36 20.44
N ASN A 106 -5.21 -1.24 21.78
CA ASN A 106 -6.42 -1.32 22.60
C ASN A 106 -7.43 -0.22 22.25
N TRP A 107 -6.93 0.92 21.76
CA TRP A 107 -7.75 2.04 21.28
C TRP A 107 -8.78 1.60 20.22
N ILE A 108 -8.49 0.56 19.44
CA ILE A 108 -9.42 0.03 18.43
C ILE A 108 -10.65 -0.54 19.13
N LEU A 109 -10.46 -1.39 20.13
CA LEU A 109 -11.56 -1.99 20.89
C LEU A 109 -12.31 -0.95 21.72
N GLU A 110 -11.59 0.03 22.28
CA GLU A 110 -12.18 1.12 23.08
C GLU A 110 -13.05 2.07 22.25
N LYS A 111 -12.64 2.41 21.02
CA LYS A 111 -13.32 3.39 20.17
C LYS A 111 -14.21 2.79 19.09
N MET A 112 -13.94 1.55 18.67
CA MET A 112 -14.60 0.86 17.56
C MET A 112 -14.84 -0.63 17.90
N PRO A 113 -15.62 -0.93 18.94
CA PRO A 113 -15.77 -2.30 19.45
C PRO A 113 -16.39 -3.29 18.45
N GLU A 114 -17.16 -2.79 17.47
CA GLU A 114 -17.81 -3.59 16.44
C GLU A 114 -16.94 -3.81 15.19
N GLN A 115 -15.82 -3.08 15.06
CA GLN A 115 -14.94 -3.19 13.91
C GLN A 115 -14.22 -4.55 13.94
N GLN A 116 -14.42 -5.37 12.91
CA GLN A 116 -13.65 -6.60 12.77
C GLN A 116 -12.18 -6.28 12.51
N THR A 117 -11.29 -7.03 13.19
CA THR A 117 -9.85 -6.81 13.11
C THR A 117 -9.10 -8.10 12.81
N ALA A 118 -7.97 -7.95 12.12
CA ALA A 118 -6.94 -8.97 11.99
C ALA A 118 -5.61 -8.35 12.44
N VAL A 119 -5.29 -8.51 13.73
CA VAL A 119 -4.11 -7.89 14.34
C VAL A 119 -2.95 -8.89 14.34
N TYR A 120 -1.96 -8.66 13.47
CA TYR A 120 -0.75 -9.48 13.38
C TYR A 120 0.37 -8.91 14.24
N VAL A 121 1.06 -9.79 14.98
CA VAL A 121 2.25 -9.43 15.76
C VAL A 121 3.50 -9.95 15.06
N ALA A 122 4.23 -9.05 14.40
CA ALA A 122 5.33 -9.40 13.50
C ALA A 122 6.54 -10.03 14.21
N ASP A 123 6.81 -9.64 15.46
CA ASP A 123 7.96 -10.08 16.27
C ASP A 123 7.55 -11.09 17.37
N ASP A 124 6.39 -11.72 17.25
CA ASP A 124 5.91 -12.77 18.15
C ASP A 124 5.47 -14.07 17.44
N PRO A 125 6.35 -15.07 17.35
CA PRO A 125 5.99 -16.38 16.79
C PRO A 125 4.88 -17.12 17.55
N SER A 126 4.57 -16.70 18.79
CA SER A 126 3.50 -17.29 19.59
C SER A 126 2.16 -16.58 19.49
N ALA A 127 2.10 -15.44 18.78
CA ALA A 127 0.86 -14.70 18.61
C ALA A 127 -0.15 -15.49 17.74
N PRO A 128 -1.46 -15.39 18.03
CA PRO A 128 -2.49 -16.07 17.24
C PRO A 128 -2.42 -15.75 15.75
N LEU A 129 -2.11 -14.50 15.41
CA LEU A 129 -1.82 -14.04 14.06
C LEU A 129 -0.37 -13.56 14.01
N HIS A 130 0.48 -14.34 13.32
CA HIS A 130 1.89 -14.04 13.13
C HIS A 130 2.23 -14.28 11.66
N PRO A 131 2.95 -13.37 10.98
CA PRO A 131 3.40 -13.61 9.62
C PRO A 131 4.38 -14.79 9.58
N PRO A 132 4.51 -15.50 8.44
CA PRO A 132 5.44 -16.62 8.31
C PRO A 132 6.92 -16.25 8.52
N LYS A 133 7.27 -14.95 8.42
CA LYS A 133 8.60 -14.41 8.72
C LYS A 133 8.49 -12.92 9.05
N ASN A 134 9.26 -12.43 10.01
CA ASN A 134 9.39 -10.99 10.24
C ASN A 134 10.34 -10.37 9.19
N LYS A 135 9.81 -9.98 8.03
CA LYS A 135 10.57 -9.42 6.89
C LYS A 135 9.70 -8.52 6.01
N GLY A 136 10.22 -7.37 5.60
CA GLY A 136 9.49 -6.36 4.85
C GLY A 136 8.50 -5.56 5.69
N HIS A 137 8.71 -5.44 7.01
CA HIS A 137 7.76 -4.78 7.93
C HIS A 137 6.29 -5.25 7.73
N GLU A 138 5.35 -4.32 7.51
CA GLU A 138 3.92 -4.58 7.32
C GLU A 138 3.59 -5.40 6.07
N VAL A 139 4.48 -5.43 5.09
CA VAL A 139 4.22 -6.04 3.78
C VAL A 139 3.98 -7.54 3.89
N MET A 140 4.77 -8.25 4.70
CA MET A 140 4.56 -9.69 4.91
C MET A 140 3.23 -9.96 5.60
N VAL A 141 2.81 -9.10 6.52
CA VAL A 141 1.49 -9.20 7.17
C VAL A 141 0.39 -9.01 6.13
N TYR A 142 0.46 -7.94 5.34
CA TYR A 142 -0.58 -7.61 4.36
C TYR A 142 -0.71 -8.68 3.28
N LEU A 143 0.40 -9.13 2.71
CA LEU A 143 0.39 -10.22 1.72
C LEU A 143 -0.09 -11.53 2.32
N SER A 144 0.32 -11.88 3.55
CA SER A 144 -0.14 -13.11 4.20
C SER A 144 -1.64 -13.06 4.48
N TRP A 145 -2.17 -11.94 4.99
CA TRP A 145 -3.61 -11.80 5.19
C TRP A 145 -4.39 -11.92 3.88
N ILE A 146 -3.94 -11.28 2.79
CA ILE A 146 -4.59 -11.38 1.48
C ILE A 146 -4.60 -12.84 1.00
N ILE A 147 -3.47 -13.54 1.10
CA ILE A 147 -3.32 -14.94 0.69
C ILE A 147 -4.25 -15.83 1.51
N ASP A 148 -4.22 -15.71 2.83
CA ASP A 148 -4.95 -16.60 3.74
C ASP A 148 -6.48 -16.39 3.68
N ASN A 149 -6.93 -15.22 3.20
CA ASN A 149 -8.35 -14.85 3.13
C ASN A 149 -8.87 -14.65 1.70
N TYR A 150 -8.09 -14.99 0.66
CA TYR A 150 -8.38 -14.64 -0.73
C TYR A 150 -9.78 -15.03 -1.21
N ASP A 151 -10.28 -16.19 -0.77
CA ASP A 151 -11.61 -16.70 -1.11
C ASP A 151 -12.73 -16.21 -0.16
N ASN A 152 -12.38 -15.60 0.97
CA ASN A 152 -13.29 -15.19 2.05
C ASN A 152 -13.10 -13.70 2.45
N LEU A 153 -12.84 -12.84 1.48
CA LEU A 153 -12.56 -11.42 1.70
C LEU A 153 -13.82 -10.64 2.17
N PRO A 154 -13.69 -9.63 3.05
CA PRO A 154 -14.73 -8.63 3.32
C PRO A 154 -14.96 -7.76 2.07
N ASP A 155 -16.03 -6.97 2.04
CA ASP A 155 -16.25 -6.03 0.94
C ASP A 155 -15.11 -5.01 0.86
N VAL A 156 -14.64 -4.55 2.03
CA VAL A 156 -13.53 -3.61 2.18
C VAL A 156 -12.49 -4.13 3.18
N ALA A 157 -11.24 -4.26 2.74
CA ALA A 157 -10.08 -4.54 3.58
C ALA A 157 -9.29 -3.26 3.83
N ILE A 158 -8.95 -2.95 5.08
CA ILE A 158 -8.25 -1.72 5.47
C ILE A 158 -6.92 -2.10 6.10
N PHE A 159 -5.81 -1.67 5.51
CA PHE A 159 -4.46 -2.00 5.96
C PHE A 159 -3.85 -0.77 6.63
N MET A 160 -3.49 -0.90 7.91
CA MET A 160 -2.99 0.23 8.71
C MET A 160 -1.90 -0.17 9.70
N HIS A 161 -1.12 0.84 10.09
CA HIS A 161 -0.20 0.75 11.22
C HIS A 161 -0.94 0.77 12.56
N ALA A 162 -0.24 0.39 13.63
CA ALA A 162 -0.82 0.23 14.96
C ALA A 162 -1.20 1.53 15.68
N HIS A 163 -0.54 2.64 15.34
CA HIS A 163 -0.60 3.89 16.09
C HIS A 163 -1.92 4.63 15.88
N GLN A 164 -2.61 4.98 16.96
CA GLN A 164 -3.80 5.84 16.88
C GLN A 164 -3.41 7.26 16.41
N LEU A 165 -2.53 7.93 17.15
CA LEU A 165 -2.09 9.29 16.86
C LEU A 165 -0.70 9.26 16.26
N SER A 166 -0.55 9.69 15.00
CA SER A 166 0.75 9.68 14.33
C SER A 166 0.84 10.64 13.17
N TRP A 167 2.05 11.11 12.87
CA TRP A 167 2.37 12.04 11.78
C TRP A 167 2.00 11.49 10.38
N HIS A 168 1.96 10.17 10.23
CA HIS A 168 1.60 9.52 8.97
C HIS A 168 0.09 9.52 8.69
N ASN A 169 -0.73 9.90 9.67
CA ASN A 169 -2.16 10.17 9.47
C ASN A 169 -2.37 11.65 9.11
N ASP A 170 -3.41 11.97 8.34
CA ASP A 170 -3.63 13.36 7.91
C ASP A 170 -4.00 14.29 9.07
N GLU A 171 -3.33 15.44 9.15
CA GLU A 171 -3.53 16.45 10.18
C GLU A 171 -4.93 17.08 10.12
N ILE A 172 -5.52 17.20 8.92
CA ILE A 172 -6.91 17.64 8.75
C ILE A 172 -7.86 16.72 9.53
N LEU A 173 -7.50 15.44 9.71
CA LEU A 173 -8.24 14.46 10.50
C LEU A 173 -7.60 14.25 11.88
N GLY A 174 -6.90 15.26 12.39
CA GLY A 174 -6.35 15.28 13.75
C GLY A 174 -5.19 14.32 13.97
N ASN A 175 -4.54 13.84 12.91
CA ASN A 175 -3.54 12.78 12.97
C ASN A 175 -4.08 11.47 13.60
N ASP A 176 -5.40 11.28 13.62
CA ASP A 176 -6.08 10.20 14.35
C ASP A 176 -6.57 9.09 13.40
N ALA A 177 -5.99 7.90 13.54
CA ALA A 177 -6.37 6.70 12.81
C ALA A 177 -7.84 6.31 13.03
N HIS A 178 -8.41 6.61 14.20
CA HIS A 178 -9.83 6.39 14.45
C HIS A 178 -10.70 7.21 13.49
N LEU A 179 -10.33 8.45 13.21
CA LEU A 179 -11.06 9.30 12.27
C LEU A 179 -10.85 8.86 10.83
N LEU A 180 -9.63 8.42 10.46
CA LEU A 180 -9.38 7.80 9.15
C LEU A 180 -10.26 6.57 8.94
N ILE A 181 -10.44 5.71 9.93
CA ILE A 181 -11.22 4.47 9.76
C ILE A 181 -12.72 4.75 9.76
N THR A 182 -13.21 5.55 10.71
CA THR A 182 -14.66 5.78 10.88
C THR A 182 -15.27 6.69 9.83
N ARG A 183 -14.47 7.62 9.28
CA ARG A 183 -14.94 8.55 8.22
C ARG A 183 -14.67 8.03 6.81
N LEU A 184 -13.96 6.91 6.65
CA LEU A 184 -13.65 6.37 5.33
C LEU A 184 -14.92 5.92 4.61
N ASN A 185 -15.25 6.63 3.53
CA ASN A 185 -16.33 6.30 2.63
C ASN A 185 -16.07 4.97 1.90
N ARG A 186 -16.78 3.91 2.34
CA ARG A 186 -16.66 2.56 1.78
C ARG A 186 -17.15 2.46 0.33
N HIS A 187 -18.09 3.31 -0.08
CA HIS A 187 -18.54 3.36 -1.47
C HIS A 187 -17.44 3.86 -2.39
N ARG A 188 -16.63 4.84 -1.96
CA ARG A 188 -15.43 5.25 -2.69
C ARG A 188 -14.42 4.12 -2.78
N VAL A 189 -14.11 3.44 -1.66
CA VAL A 189 -13.17 2.29 -1.68
C VAL A 189 -13.64 1.22 -2.67
N TRP A 190 -14.94 0.92 -2.69
CA TRP A 190 -15.52 -0.04 -3.62
C TRP A 190 -15.39 0.42 -5.07
N ARG A 191 -15.84 1.64 -5.37
CA ARG A 191 -15.86 2.23 -6.71
C ARG A 191 -14.46 2.36 -7.31
N GLU A 192 -13.50 2.88 -6.56
CA GLU A 192 -12.11 3.03 -7.01
C GLU A 192 -11.33 1.70 -6.91
N GLY A 193 -11.77 0.81 -6.04
CA GLY A 193 -11.14 -0.47 -5.71
C GLY A 193 -9.87 -0.34 -4.86
N PHE A 194 -9.10 0.74 -5.00
CA PHE A 194 -7.94 1.07 -4.18
C PHE A 194 -8.01 2.54 -3.78
N VAL A 195 -7.79 2.83 -2.51
CA VAL A 195 -7.51 4.18 -2.03
C VAL A 195 -6.34 4.15 -1.05
N ASN A 196 -5.49 5.17 -1.13
CA ASN A 196 -4.52 5.44 -0.09
C ASN A 196 -5.24 6.09 1.10
N MET A 197 -4.94 5.67 2.33
CA MET A 197 -5.56 6.27 3.52
C MET A 197 -5.08 7.70 3.73
N ARG A 198 -3.90 8.06 3.23
CA ARG A 198 -3.38 9.43 3.29
C ARG A 198 -3.83 10.21 2.06
N CYS A 199 -4.36 11.41 2.29
CA CYS A 199 -4.71 12.35 1.24
C CYS A 199 -3.60 13.37 0.98
N SER A 200 -2.84 13.76 2.00
CA SER A 200 -1.76 14.74 1.82
C SER A 200 -0.63 14.22 0.92
N TRP A 201 -0.26 15.01 -0.09
CA TRP A 201 0.71 14.64 -1.12
C TRP A 201 2.12 14.45 -0.59
N HIS A 202 2.53 15.24 0.41
CA HIS A 202 3.86 15.10 0.99
C HIS A 202 3.87 14.11 2.18
N PRO A 203 4.84 13.20 2.25
CA PRO A 203 5.76 12.81 1.17
C PRO A 203 5.08 11.86 0.15
N GLY A 204 5.58 11.82 -1.08
CA GLY A 204 5.21 10.78 -2.05
C GLY A 204 4.58 11.23 -3.38
N CYS A 205 4.02 12.43 -3.46
CA CYS A 205 3.40 12.99 -4.66
C CYS A 205 3.90 14.40 -4.99
N PRO A 206 3.80 14.84 -6.27
CA PRO A 206 3.40 14.06 -7.45
C PRO A 206 4.56 13.30 -8.11
N ASP A 207 5.79 13.59 -7.69
CA ASP A 207 7.03 13.12 -8.31
C ASP A 207 8.04 12.78 -7.20
N TRP A 208 8.14 11.49 -6.85
CA TRP A 208 8.83 11.09 -5.61
C TRP A 208 10.00 10.14 -5.85
N MET A 209 9.73 8.93 -6.36
CA MET A 209 10.77 7.94 -6.63
C MET A 209 11.09 7.86 -8.11
N HIS A 210 12.38 7.84 -8.42
CA HIS A 210 12.89 7.69 -9.78
C HIS A 210 13.71 6.40 -9.88
N PRO A 211 13.12 5.26 -10.30
CA PRO A 211 13.84 3.98 -10.36
C PRO A 211 15.13 4.00 -11.19
N GLY A 212 15.24 4.89 -12.18
CA GLY A 212 16.45 5.08 -12.98
C GLY A 212 17.55 5.91 -12.30
N ASN A 213 17.30 6.48 -11.12
CA ASN A 213 18.30 7.25 -10.40
C ASN A 213 19.36 6.33 -9.79
N THR A 214 20.63 6.75 -9.85
CA THR A 214 21.78 6.00 -9.33
C THR A 214 22.49 6.72 -8.19
N GLU A 215 22.12 7.98 -7.93
CA GLU A 215 22.66 8.75 -6.83
C GLU A 215 21.97 8.37 -5.52
N GLN A 216 22.75 8.17 -4.46
CA GLN A 216 22.20 7.82 -3.16
C GLN A 216 21.64 9.06 -2.47
N ASP A 217 20.36 8.98 -2.11
CA ASP A 217 19.69 9.95 -1.26
C ASP A 217 19.47 9.36 0.14
N ALA A 218 19.90 10.08 1.17
CA ALA A 218 19.74 9.66 2.56
C ALA A 218 18.26 9.54 2.98
N GLN A 219 17.37 10.31 2.35
CA GLN A 219 15.92 10.29 2.60
C GLN A 219 15.19 9.23 1.78
N LYS A 220 15.78 8.78 0.65
CA LYS A 220 15.19 7.83 -0.31
C LYS A 220 16.16 6.69 -0.65
N GLN A 221 16.67 6.02 0.38
CA GLN A 221 17.74 5.00 0.24
C GLN A 221 17.36 3.85 -0.70
N GLU A 222 16.07 3.54 -0.79
CA GLU A 222 15.51 2.51 -1.66
C GLU A 222 15.46 2.90 -3.16
N GLU A 223 15.60 4.19 -3.51
CA GLU A 223 15.42 4.67 -4.89
C GLU A 223 16.35 3.97 -5.88
N VAL A 224 17.64 3.88 -5.54
CA VAL A 224 18.66 3.21 -6.37
C VAL A 224 18.48 1.69 -6.47
N LEU A 225 17.59 1.11 -5.66
CA LEU A 225 17.27 -0.31 -5.64
C LEU A 225 15.96 -0.63 -6.37
N LEU A 226 15.17 0.39 -6.73
CA LEU A 226 13.85 0.21 -7.32
C LEU A 226 13.92 -0.43 -8.69
N ALA A 227 14.80 -0.01 -9.61
CA ALA A 227 14.87 -0.61 -10.95
C ALA A 227 15.09 -2.12 -10.90
N LYS A 228 16.04 -2.58 -10.07
CA LYS A 228 16.30 -4.00 -9.89
C LYS A 228 15.11 -4.72 -9.25
N SER A 229 14.58 -4.17 -8.16
CA SER A 229 13.46 -4.77 -7.43
C SER A 229 12.20 -4.84 -8.30
N TRP A 230 11.99 -3.84 -9.16
CA TRP A 230 10.93 -3.78 -10.14
C TRP A 230 11.05 -4.92 -11.15
N SER A 231 12.22 -5.11 -11.77
CA SER A 231 12.43 -6.21 -12.71
C SER A 231 12.24 -7.59 -12.09
N GLU A 232 12.44 -7.73 -10.77
CA GLU A 232 12.17 -8.97 -10.03
C GLU A 232 10.69 -9.12 -9.68
N LEU A 233 9.99 -8.05 -9.29
CA LEU A 233 8.58 -8.08 -8.90
C LEU A 233 7.63 -8.14 -10.10
N PHE A 234 7.95 -7.40 -11.16
CA PHE A 234 7.14 -7.17 -12.35
C PHE A 234 7.98 -7.42 -13.62
N PRO A 235 8.44 -8.66 -13.85
CA PRO A 235 9.40 -8.96 -14.92
C PRO A 235 8.89 -8.70 -16.34
N LEU A 236 7.57 -8.53 -16.51
CA LEU A 236 6.92 -8.27 -17.79
C LEU A 236 6.53 -6.80 -17.99
N ASP A 237 6.79 -5.93 -17.01
CA ASP A 237 6.47 -4.52 -17.06
C ASP A 237 7.73 -3.67 -17.13
N GLU A 238 7.70 -2.65 -17.99
CA GLU A 238 8.81 -1.71 -18.11
C GLU A 238 9.07 -1.00 -16.79
N VAL A 239 10.34 -0.76 -16.47
CA VAL A 239 10.74 0.01 -15.30
C VAL A 239 10.25 1.45 -15.50
N PRO A 240 9.41 1.98 -14.59
CA PRO A 240 8.86 3.30 -14.76
C PRO A 240 9.90 4.39 -14.49
N THR A 241 9.70 5.54 -15.11
CA THR A 241 10.54 6.73 -14.87
C THR A 241 10.27 7.35 -13.50
N VAL A 242 9.01 7.32 -13.05
CA VAL A 242 8.54 7.89 -11.79
C VAL A 242 7.56 6.93 -11.13
N LEU A 243 7.70 6.74 -9.81
CA LEU A 243 6.69 6.16 -8.94
C LEU A 243 6.27 7.20 -7.89
N ALA A 244 4.96 7.41 -7.78
CA ALA A 244 4.41 8.38 -6.86
C ALA A 244 3.03 7.97 -6.36
N GLN A 245 2.84 8.13 -5.06
CA GLN A 245 1.58 8.06 -4.32
C GLN A 245 1.83 8.64 -2.92
N PRO A 246 0.80 9.09 -2.18
CA PRO A 246 0.99 9.45 -0.78
C PRO A 246 1.68 8.32 0.01
N CYS A 247 2.55 8.67 0.95
CA CYS A 247 3.42 7.70 1.63
C CYS A 247 2.70 6.65 2.48
N CYS A 248 3.54 5.83 3.12
CA CYS A 248 3.28 5.22 4.42
C CYS A 248 2.43 3.94 4.41
N ALA A 249 2.23 3.32 3.24
CA ALA A 249 1.67 1.97 3.12
C ALA A 249 0.39 1.71 3.93
N GLN A 250 -0.46 2.74 4.11
CA GLN A 250 -1.80 2.60 4.64
C GLN A 250 -2.80 2.78 3.50
N PHE A 251 -3.61 1.76 3.22
CA PHE A 251 -4.55 1.78 2.10
C PHE A 251 -5.78 0.93 2.40
N ALA A 252 -6.85 1.16 1.64
CA ALA A 252 -8.03 0.32 1.66
C ALA A 252 -8.31 -0.26 0.27
N LEU A 253 -8.76 -1.50 0.25
CA LEU A 253 -9.04 -2.28 -0.95
C LEU A 253 -10.47 -2.79 -0.95
N SER A 254 -11.09 -2.80 -2.12
CA SER A 254 -12.30 -3.58 -2.34
C SER A 254 -11.98 -5.07 -2.56
N ARG A 255 -12.95 -5.94 -2.27
CA ARG A 255 -12.87 -7.37 -2.60
C ARG A 255 -12.51 -7.59 -4.07
N GLU A 256 -13.25 -6.93 -4.96
CA GLU A 256 -13.09 -7.08 -6.41
C GLU A 256 -11.70 -6.63 -6.86
N ARG A 257 -11.13 -5.60 -6.20
CA ARG A 257 -9.79 -5.15 -6.50
C ARG A 257 -8.73 -6.18 -6.16
N ILE A 258 -8.86 -6.84 -5.01
CA ILE A 258 -7.95 -7.93 -4.62
C ILE A 258 -8.10 -9.11 -5.60
N GLN A 259 -9.34 -9.48 -5.93
CA GLN A 259 -9.61 -10.62 -6.81
C GLN A 259 -9.33 -10.35 -8.29
N ALA A 260 -9.17 -9.09 -8.70
CA ALA A 260 -8.72 -8.73 -10.04
C ALA A 260 -7.30 -9.25 -10.36
N LYS A 261 -6.52 -9.61 -9.34
CA LYS A 261 -5.27 -10.36 -9.50
C LYS A 261 -5.43 -11.79 -9.04
N PRO A 262 -4.86 -12.76 -9.75
CA PRO A 262 -4.92 -14.16 -9.33
C PRO A 262 -4.13 -14.38 -8.03
N TYR A 263 -4.61 -15.29 -7.19
CA TYR A 263 -3.97 -15.74 -5.96
C TYR A 263 -2.44 -15.97 -6.11
N ALA A 264 -2.03 -16.64 -7.19
CA ALA A 264 -0.63 -16.98 -7.47
C ALA A 264 0.28 -15.74 -7.55
N GLN A 265 -0.26 -14.57 -7.95
CA GLN A 265 0.51 -13.34 -8.03
C GLN A 265 0.82 -12.78 -6.63
N TYR A 266 -0.07 -12.93 -5.66
CA TYR A 266 0.21 -12.58 -4.26
C TYR A 266 1.25 -13.50 -3.63
N VAL A 267 1.21 -14.79 -3.97
CA VAL A 267 2.25 -15.75 -3.56
C VAL A 267 3.60 -15.35 -4.14
N TRP A 268 3.68 -15.00 -5.42
CA TRP A 268 4.90 -14.49 -6.06
C TRP A 268 5.49 -13.28 -5.33
N TYR A 269 4.65 -12.31 -4.98
CA TYR A 269 5.06 -11.13 -4.21
C TYR A 269 5.62 -11.48 -2.83
N ARG A 270 4.97 -12.41 -2.13
CA ARG A 270 5.43 -12.88 -0.82
C ARG A 270 6.74 -13.67 -0.93
N ASP A 271 6.88 -14.48 -1.99
CA ASP A 271 8.10 -15.24 -2.27
C ASP A 271 9.28 -14.34 -2.59
N TRP A 272 9.07 -13.21 -3.27
CA TRP A 272 10.10 -12.20 -3.44
C TRP A 272 10.62 -11.69 -2.09
N LEU A 273 9.72 -11.41 -1.12
CA LEU A 273 10.13 -10.99 0.22
C LEU A 273 10.90 -12.06 0.99
N PHE A 274 10.55 -13.34 0.83
CA PHE A 274 11.29 -14.44 1.47
C PHE A 274 12.72 -14.56 0.95
N ASN A 275 12.88 -14.39 -0.36
CA ASN A 275 14.10 -14.73 -1.09
C ASN A 275 15.02 -13.53 -1.33
N THR A 276 14.51 -12.30 -1.29
CA THR A 276 15.32 -11.11 -1.50
C THR A 276 16.42 -10.98 -0.44
N ARG A 277 17.62 -10.59 -0.88
CA ARG A 277 18.76 -10.31 0.00
C ARG A 277 18.72 -8.90 0.59
N LEU A 278 17.75 -8.08 0.17
CA LEU A 278 17.58 -6.74 0.72
C LEU A 278 17.31 -6.84 2.24
N PRO A 279 17.86 -5.92 3.06
CA PRO A 279 17.50 -5.79 4.46
C PRO A 279 16.00 -5.59 4.66
N ASP A 280 15.49 -5.92 5.85
CA ASP A 280 14.08 -5.76 6.25
C ASP A 280 13.51 -4.39 5.88
N ARG A 281 14.11 -3.32 6.44
CA ARG A 281 13.76 -1.92 6.17
C ARG A 281 13.68 -1.58 4.68
N LEU A 282 14.71 -1.93 3.89
CA LEU A 282 14.75 -1.54 2.47
C LEU A 282 13.72 -2.31 1.65
N SER A 283 13.51 -3.60 1.91
CA SER A 283 12.45 -4.35 1.23
C SER A 283 11.05 -3.81 1.55
N GLY A 284 10.80 -3.37 2.80
CA GLY A 284 9.54 -2.71 3.16
C GLY A 284 9.36 -1.39 2.42
N ARG A 285 10.42 -0.57 2.37
CA ARG A 285 10.42 0.71 1.65
C ARG A 285 10.21 0.59 0.14
N ILE A 286 10.73 -0.46 -0.50
CA ILE A 286 10.41 -0.75 -1.91
C ILE A 286 8.89 -0.94 -2.07
N TRP A 287 8.28 -1.73 -1.19
CA TRP A 287 6.85 -2.01 -1.23
C TRP A 287 5.97 -0.81 -0.94
N GLU A 288 6.40 0.09 -0.05
CA GLU A 288 5.72 1.37 0.20
C GLU A 288 5.41 2.14 -1.10
N TYR A 289 6.28 2.03 -2.12
CA TYR A 289 6.15 2.75 -3.39
C TYR A 289 5.66 1.92 -4.58
N VAL A 290 5.26 0.66 -4.37
CA VAL A 290 4.69 -0.18 -5.45
C VAL A 290 3.24 -0.58 -5.23
N TRP A 291 2.66 -0.35 -4.04
CA TRP A 291 1.27 -0.74 -3.76
C TRP A 291 0.26 -0.14 -4.73
N GLN A 292 0.41 1.13 -5.11
CA GLN A 292 -0.42 1.76 -6.12
C GLN A 292 -0.31 1.04 -7.46
N PHE A 293 0.90 0.68 -7.91
CA PHE A 293 1.06 -0.04 -9.16
C PHE A 293 0.43 -1.42 -9.08
N VAL A 294 0.63 -2.12 -7.95
CA VAL A 294 -0.01 -3.40 -7.68
C VAL A 294 -1.52 -3.26 -7.86
N PHE A 295 -2.21 -2.32 -7.22
CA PHE A 295 -3.68 -2.31 -7.26
C PHE A 295 -4.31 -1.41 -8.34
N THR A 296 -3.57 -0.55 -9.00
CA THR A 296 -4.13 0.37 -10.02
C THR A 296 -3.52 0.18 -11.40
N GLY A 297 -2.35 -0.46 -11.49
CA GLY A 297 -1.55 -0.54 -12.71
C GLY A 297 -0.94 0.80 -13.11
N GLN A 298 -1.07 1.83 -12.29
CA GLN A 298 -0.53 3.17 -12.53
C GLN A 298 0.75 3.37 -11.72
N ASN A 299 1.74 4.02 -12.33
CA ASN A 299 2.99 4.34 -11.66
C ASN A 299 2.85 5.56 -10.74
N ILE A 300 2.03 6.53 -11.17
CA ILE A 300 1.71 7.76 -10.45
C ILE A 300 0.22 7.70 -10.09
N PHE A 301 -0.08 7.63 -8.80
CA PHE A 301 -1.43 7.66 -8.25
C PHE A 301 -1.54 8.75 -7.18
N CYS A 302 -1.75 9.98 -7.66
CA CYS A 302 -1.78 11.19 -6.84
C CYS A 302 -3.12 11.92 -7.03
N PRO A 303 -4.22 11.42 -6.43
CA PRO A 303 -5.50 12.13 -6.49
C PRO A 303 -5.34 13.52 -5.88
N LYS A 304 -6.05 14.52 -6.42
CA LYS A 304 -6.05 15.87 -5.84
C LYS A 304 -6.48 15.81 -4.37
N GLU A 305 -5.74 16.50 -3.51
CA GLU A 305 -5.95 16.42 -2.05
C GLU A 305 -7.39 16.80 -1.67
N HIS A 306 -7.93 17.89 -2.24
CA HIS A 306 -9.30 18.35 -1.96
C HIS A 306 -10.37 17.30 -2.34
N ILE A 307 -10.19 16.59 -3.46
CA ILE A 307 -11.06 15.48 -3.87
C ILE A 307 -10.90 14.30 -2.91
N CYS A 308 -9.67 13.98 -2.52
CA CYS A 308 -9.40 12.94 -1.53
C CYS A 308 -10.13 13.22 -0.22
N PHE A 309 -9.87 14.35 0.43
CA PHE A 309 -10.52 14.71 1.69
C PHE A 309 -12.05 14.77 1.59
N CYS A 310 -12.59 15.31 0.49
CA CYS A 310 -14.02 15.45 0.32
C CYS A 310 -14.72 14.09 0.10
N ASP A 311 -14.37 13.35 -0.95
CA ASP A 311 -15.11 12.13 -1.32
C ASP A 311 -14.69 10.91 -0.49
N GLN A 312 -13.51 10.92 0.14
CA GLN A 312 -13.04 9.82 1.01
C GLN A 312 -13.42 10.00 2.47
N TYR A 313 -13.40 11.24 2.99
CA TYR A 313 -13.55 11.51 4.43
C TYR A 313 -14.64 12.52 4.78
N GLY A 314 -15.37 13.04 3.79
CA GLY A 314 -16.44 14.01 4.00
C GLY A 314 -15.95 15.38 4.47
N SER A 315 -14.73 15.78 4.10
CA SER A 315 -14.19 17.13 4.36
C SER A 315 -14.12 17.91 3.05
N CYS A 316 -15.21 18.58 2.69
CA CYS A 316 -15.38 19.23 1.39
C CYS A 316 -15.16 20.74 1.48
N PHE A 317 -14.06 21.22 0.92
CA PHE A 317 -13.68 22.63 1.02
C PHE A 317 -14.43 23.52 0.01
N GLY A 318 -15.11 22.93 -0.97
CA GLY A 318 -15.86 23.68 -1.98
C GLY A 318 -15.02 23.96 -3.22
N GLY A 319 -14.09 23.05 -3.55
CA GLY A 319 -13.21 23.14 -4.71
C GLY A 319 -11.75 23.39 -4.37
N GLU A 320 -10.92 23.29 -5.40
CA GLU A 320 -9.46 23.39 -5.31
C GLU A 320 -9.00 24.74 -4.73
N GLU A 321 -9.51 25.86 -5.23
CA GLU A 321 -9.14 27.20 -4.75
C GLU A 321 -9.48 27.42 -3.26
N ALA A 322 -10.65 26.93 -2.81
CA ALA A 322 -11.06 27.05 -1.41
C ALA A 322 -10.17 26.19 -0.50
N TYR A 323 -9.77 25.01 -0.97
CA TYR A 323 -8.83 24.14 -0.27
C TYR A 323 -7.43 24.77 -0.20
N GLU A 324 -6.92 25.33 -1.29
CA GLU A 324 -5.62 26.01 -1.31
C GLU A 324 -5.58 27.20 -0.34
N ASN A 325 -6.65 28.01 -0.29
CA ASN A 325 -6.79 29.10 0.67
C ASN A 325 -6.80 28.60 2.12
N PHE A 326 -7.51 27.50 2.40
CA PHE A 326 -7.48 26.86 3.72
C PHE A 326 -6.07 26.38 4.08
N MET A 327 -5.38 25.72 3.15
CA MET A 327 -4.03 25.21 3.37
C MET A 327 -3.03 26.33 3.61
N ALA A 328 -3.15 27.47 2.91
CA ALA A 328 -2.32 28.65 3.15
C ALA A 328 -2.46 29.16 4.59
N LEU A 329 -3.70 29.34 5.07
CA LEU A 329 -3.97 29.78 6.45
C LEU A 329 -3.52 28.76 7.49
N LYS A 330 -3.74 27.47 7.23
CA LYS A 330 -3.31 26.37 8.10
C LYS A 330 -1.77 26.32 8.22
N ASN A 331 -1.07 26.45 7.09
CA ASN A 331 0.38 26.44 7.08
C ASN A 331 0.95 27.67 7.78
N GLU A 332 0.36 28.86 7.57
CA GLU A 332 0.74 30.07 8.31
C GLU A 332 0.57 29.87 9.82
N LEU A 333 -0.55 29.28 10.26
CA LEU A 333 -0.78 28.95 11.66
C LEU A 333 0.29 28.00 12.19
N SER A 334 0.54 26.88 11.50
CA SER A 334 1.56 25.90 11.90
C SER A 334 2.97 26.52 11.96
N ASP A 335 3.29 27.42 11.04
CA ASP A 335 4.56 28.16 11.04
C ASP A 335 4.67 29.04 12.28
N ARG A 336 3.64 29.84 12.62
CA ARG A 336 3.65 30.67 13.83
C ARG A 336 3.73 29.86 15.11
N GLU A 337 3.07 28.71 15.17
CA GLU A 337 3.20 27.78 16.30
C GLU A 337 4.61 27.22 16.44
N ARG A 338 5.27 26.89 15.32
CA ARG A 338 6.66 26.44 15.32
C ARG A 338 7.60 27.56 15.75
N ASP A 339 7.42 28.76 15.21
CA ASP A 339 8.23 29.94 15.53
C ASP A 339 8.14 30.27 17.03
N LEU A 340 6.92 30.22 17.60
CA LEU A 340 6.72 30.41 19.04
C LEU A 340 7.41 29.34 19.88
N ARG A 341 7.27 28.05 19.52
CA ARG A 341 7.95 26.96 20.24
C ARG A 341 9.46 27.12 20.20
N GLN A 342 10.01 27.42 19.02
CA GLN A 342 11.45 27.63 18.87
C GLN A 342 11.93 28.81 19.72
N TRP A 343 11.20 29.94 19.70
CA TRP A 343 11.52 31.10 20.54
C TRP A 343 11.51 30.74 22.03
N GLU A 344 10.52 29.97 22.49
CA GLU A 344 10.41 29.53 23.88
C GLU A 344 11.54 28.58 24.29
N GLU A 345 11.96 27.69 23.39
CA GLU A 345 13.10 26.79 23.58
C GLU A 345 14.42 27.58 23.68
N GLU A 346 14.69 28.50 22.76
CA GLU A 346 15.89 29.35 22.77
C GLU A 346 15.97 30.18 24.07
N ARG A 347 14.85 30.76 24.51
CA ARG A 347 14.76 31.48 25.79
C ARG A 347 15.09 30.59 26.98
N LYS A 348 14.54 29.39 27.01
CA LYS A 348 14.78 28.42 28.08
C LYS A 348 16.26 28.01 28.13
N GLU A 349 16.89 27.78 26.99
CA GLU A 349 18.32 27.44 26.92
C GLU A 349 19.21 28.55 27.47
N ILE A 350 18.90 29.82 27.16
CA ILE A 350 19.62 30.98 27.71
C ILE A 350 19.45 31.06 29.23
N GLU A 351 18.22 30.90 29.74
CA GLU A 351 17.94 30.95 31.18
C GLU A 351 18.65 29.82 31.93
N GLU A 352 18.70 28.62 31.37
CA GLU A 352 19.45 27.49 31.93
C GLU A 352 20.96 27.74 31.92
N ALA A 353 21.51 28.26 30.82
CA ALA A 353 22.94 28.59 30.73
C ALA A 353 23.34 29.70 31.71
N GLN A 354 22.50 30.73 31.88
CA GLN A 354 22.68 31.78 32.89
C GLN A 354 22.67 31.21 34.31
N LYS A 355 21.70 30.34 34.62
CA LYS A 355 21.57 29.71 35.93
C LYS A 355 22.78 28.83 36.28
N ASN A 356 23.33 28.13 35.28
CA ASN A 356 24.49 27.26 35.45
C ASN A 356 25.83 28.00 35.40
N GLY A 357 25.84 29.31 35.08
CA GLY A 357 27.05 30.10 34.92
C GLY A 357 27.91 29.69 33.71
N ASP A 358 27.30 29.04 32.72
CA ASP A 358 28.00 28.53 31.53
C ASP A 358 28.19 29.65 30.49
N GLN A 359 29.24 30.43 30.68
CA GLN A 359 29.55 31.56 29.80
C GLN A 359 29.96 31.15 28.38
N ALA A 360 30.48 29.93 28.19
CA ALA A 360 30.84 29.44 26.87
C ALA A 360 29.57 29.17 26.05
N LYS A 361 28.60 28.46 26.65
CA LYS A 361 27.31 28.21 26.00
C LYS A 361 26.55 29.50 25.70
N LEU A 362 26.57 30.49 26.61
CA LEU A 362 25.90 31.78 26.38
C LEU A 362 26.43 32.58 25.19
N GLN A 363 27.70 32.39 24.79
CA GLN A 363 28.27 33.08 23.62
C GLN A 363 27.87 32.40 22.31
N GLU A 364 27.50 31.12 22.35
CA GLU A 364 27.10 30.33 21.18
C GLU A 364 25.59 30.40 20.92
N LEU A 365 24.77 30.66 21.94
CA LEU A 365 23.32 30.71 21.82
C LEU A 365 22.84 31.94 21.04
N THR A 366 21.92 31.71 20.10
CA THR A 366 21.19 32.78 19.43
C THR A 366 20.26 33.47 20.43
N ILE A 367 20.32 34.80 20.52
CA ILE A 367 19.42 35.57 21.37
C ILE A 367 18.14 35.87 20.57
N PRO A 368 16.99 35.32 20.96
CA PRO A 368 15.74 35.60 20.26
C PRO A 368 15.32 37.05 20.45
N GLU A 369 14.70 37.63 19.42
CA GLU A 369 14.19 39.01 19.46
C GLU A 369 13.11 39.18 20.54
N LEU A 370 13.25 40.21 21.38
CA LEU A 370 12.31 40.51 22.45
C LEU A 370 10.96 40.98 21.88
N GLY A 371 9.86 40.42 22.37
CA GLY A 371 8.49 40.76 21.97
C GLY A 371 7.98 40.00 20.74
N LYS A 372 8.80 39.14 20.13
CA LYS A 372 8.35 38.25 19.04
C LYS A 372 7.38 37.18 19.51
N ASP A 373 7.49 36.72 20.75
CA ASP A 373 6.54 35.78 21.35
C ASP A 373 5.12 36.36 21.41
N ASP A 374 4.97 37.62 21.81
CA ASP A 374 3.68 38.32 21.81
C ASP A 374 3.13 38.58 20.40
N GLU A 375 4.01 38.74 19.40
CA GLU A 375 3.61 38.79 17.99
C GLU A 375 3.08 37.42 17.53
N PHE A 376 3.83 36.34 17.76
CA PHE A 376 3.43 35.00 17.37
C PHE A 376 2.13 34.56 18.05
N ARG A 377 1.97 34.81 19.36
CA ARG A 377 0.74 34.50 20.09
C ARG A 377 -0.48 35.21 19.51
N ARG A 378 -0.36 36.51 19.19
CA ARG A 378 -1.46 37.28 18.56
C ARG A 378 -1.84 36.74 17.19
N GLU A 379 -0.85 36.34 16.39
CA GLU A 379 -1.09 35.76 15.06
C GLU A 379 -1.73 34.37 15.16
N ILE A 380 -1.29 33.53 16.11
CA ILE A 380 -1.93 32.24 16.42
C ILE A 380 -3.38 32.44 16.85
N ASP A 381 -3.64 33.37 17.78
CA ASP A 381 -4.99 33.68 18.29
C ASP A 381 -5.91 34.21 17.18
N ARG A 382 -5.35 34.91 16.18
CA ARG A 382 -6.08 35.37 14.99
C ARG A 382 -6.40 34.21 14.03
N LEU A 383 -5.42 33.37 13.73
CA LEU A 383 -5.50 32.35 12.68
C LEU A 383 -6.26 31.10 13.12
N ARG A 384 -6.05 30.63 14.36
CA ARG A 384 -6.67 29.40 14.88
C ARG A 384 -8.18 29.33 14.68
N PRO A 385 -8.99 30.31 15.15
CA PRO A 385 -10.44 30.21 15.01
C PRO A 385 -10.89 30.21 13.54
N ILE A 386 -10.14 30.84 12.64
CA ILE A 386 -10.44 30.85 11.21
C ILE A 386 -10.21 29.46 10.62
N VAL A 387 -9.05 28.86 10.87
CA VAL A 387 -8.70 27.52 10.39
C VAL A 387 -9.68 26.48 10.94
N ASP A 388 -10.00 26.55 12.23
CA ASP A 388 -10.95 25.65 12.87
C ASP A 388 -12.36 25.78 12.28
N SER A 389 -12.82 27.01 12.03
CA SER A 389 -14.12 27.26 11.39
C SER A 389 -14.17 26.72 9.96
N LEU A 390 -13.13 26.97 9.15
CA LEU A 390 -13.08 26.49 7.77
C LEU A 390 -13.06 24.96 7.69
N LYS A 391 -12.32 24.31 8.59
CA LYS A 391 -12.32 22.85 8.73
C LYS A 391 -13.70 22.34 9.12
N HIS A 392 -14.34 22.95 10.12
CA HIS A 392 -15.68 22.58 10.56
C HIS A 392 -16.73 22.73 9.45
N ASP A 393 -16.70 23.84 8.71
CA ASP A 393 -17.60 24.09 7.59
C ASP A 393 -17.39 23.07 6.47
N ALA A 394 -16.13 22.68 6.22
CA ALA A 394 -15.82 21.64 5.25
C ALA A 394 -16.40 20.28 5.64
N GLU A 395 -16.36 19.95 6.94
CA GLU A 395 -16.99 18.74 7.46
C GLU A 395 -18.53 18.80 7.36
N ILE A 396 -19.16 19.95 7.62
CA ILE A 396 -20.61 20.12 7.46
C ILE A 396 -20.99 19.94 5.99
N ARG A 397 -20.30 20.61 5.06
CA ARG A 397 -20.56 20.49 3.62
C ARG A 397 -20.44 19.06 3.13
N GLY A 398 -19.43 18.35 3.61
CA GLY A 398 -19.15 16.99 3.21
C GLY A 398 -20.05 15.93 3.84
N ARG A 399 -21.03 16.28 4.69
CA ARG A 399 -22.11 15.35 5.10
C ARG A 399 -23.13 15.09 4.00
N ASP A 400 -23.21 15.98 3.00
CA ASP A 400 -24.09 15.78 1.85
C ASP A 400 -23.33 15.00 0.75
N PRO A 401 -23.75 13.77 0.40
CA PRO A 401 -23.14 13.01 -0.69
C PRO A 401 -23.12 13.70 -2.04
N ARG A 402 -24.05 14.63 -2.29
CA ARG A 402 -24.11 15.38 -3.54
C ARG A 402 -22.95 16.34 -3.66
N ASN A 403 -22.54 16.97 -2.56
CA ASN A 403 -21.36 17.84 -2.53
C ASN A 403 -20.08 17.05 -2.76
N ARG A 404 -19.99 15.83 -2.20
CA ARG A 404 -18.86 14.92 -2.45
C ARG A 404 -18.76 14.52 -3.92
N ALA A 405 -19.90 14.16 -4.52
CA ALA A 405 -19.98 13.86 -5.94
C ALA A 405 -19.56 15.05 -6.81
N LEU A 406 -20.11 16.23 -6.50
CA LEU A 406 -19.81 17.46 -7.21
C LEU A 406 -18.31 17.79 -7.17
N GLU A 407 -17.69 17.73 -5.99
CA GLU A 407 -16.28 18.05 -5.81
C GLU A 407 -15.35 17.02 -6.47
N ALA A 408 -15.77 15.75 -6.52
CA ALA A 408 -15.08 14.70 -7.28
C ALA A 408 -15.35 14.76 -8.79
N GLY A 409 -16.18 15.69 -9.27
CA GLY A 409 -16.50 15.83 -10.69
C GLY A 409 -17.35 14.67 -11.25
N ARG A 410 -18.12 13.98 -10.40
CA ARG A 410 -18.96 12.84 -10.77
C ARG A 410 -20.44 13.18 -10.63
N GLU A 411 -21.28 12.52 -11.44
CA GLU A 411 -22.72 12.56 -11.23
C GLU A 411 -23.06 11.87 -9.91
N TRP A 412 -24.04 12.41 -9.18
CA TRP A 412 -24.53 11.79 -7.96
C TRP A 412 -25.66 10.81 -8.31
N HIS A 413 -25.55 9.59 -7.81
CA HIS A 413 -26.61 8.60 -7.87
C HIS A 413 -27.10 8.24 -6.46
N GLU A 414 -28.38 7.89 -6.37
CA GLU A 414 -28.93 7.32 -5.14
C GLU A 414 -28.12 6.06 -4.80
N GLY A 415 -27.49 6.05 -3.63
CA GLY A 415 -26.63 4.95 -3.22
C GLY A 415 -25.13 5.19 -3.25
N ASP A 416 -24.67 6.38 -3.64
CA ASP A 416 -23.24 6.75 -3.55
C ASP A 416 -22.73 6.92 -2.11
N GLY A 417 -23.59 6.69 -1.11
CA GLY A 417 -23.18 6.46 0.28
C GLY A 417 -22.90 7.70 1.11
N PHE A 418 -22.34 7.46 2.30
CA PHE A 418 -22.08 8.43 3.38
C PHE A 418 -20.59 8.70 3.61
#